data_AF-A0AA45LBG6-F1
#
_entry.id   AF-A0AA45LBG6-F1
#
_cell.length_a   1.000
_cell.length_b   1.000
_cell.length_c   1.000
_cell.angle_alpha   90.00
_cell.angle_beta   90.00
_cell.angle_gamma   90.00
#
_symmetry.space_group_name_H-M   'P 1'
#
loop_
_entity.id
_entity.type
_entity.pdbx_description
1 polymer ?
#
loop_
_entity_poly.entity_id
_entity_poly.type
_entity_poly.pdbx_seq_one_letter_code
_entity_poly.pdbx_strand_id
1 'polypeptide(L)'
;MLCAALFGVGTAGGAAASARVAEVDCPPGHLVPNPGPGQPNPVVRRGQCLLNLVLRPPEYEPLPVDGISGPETTRRLVRFQQCANALGAGLVVDGRFGMATMLHLLWWAEHPEDFAC
;
A
#
# COMPACT_ATOMS: atom_id res chain seq x y z
N MET A 1 26.19 55.59 24.48
CA MET A 1 24.74 55.72 24.19
C MET A 1 24.46 54.83 23.00
N LEU A 2 24.12 53.56 23.15
CA LEU A 2 22.91 52.93 23.73
C LEU A 2 21.63 53.24 22.93
N CYS A 3 21.08 52.19 22.30
CA CYS A 3 19.69 51.88 21.91
C CYS A 3 19.66 51.22 20.52
N ALA A 4 18.89 50.19 20.20
CA ALA A 4 18.08 49.23 20.94
C ALA A 4 17.65 48.16 19.91
N ALA A 5 17.40 46.95 20.38
CA ALA A 5 17.02 45.77 19.60
C ALA A 5 15.71 45.95 18.81
N LEU A 6 15.58 45.23 17.68
CA LEU A 6 14.30 44.61 17.32
C LEU A 6 14.52 43.21 16.72
N PHE A 7 13.80 42.28 17.33
CA PHE A 7 13.63 40.87 17.03
C PHE A 7 12.93 40.64 15.68
N GLY A 8 13.15 39.45 15.12
CA GLY A 8 12.08 38.73 14.42
C GLY A 8 12.37 38.37 12.97
N VAL A 9 13.21 37.34 12.72
CA VAL A 9 13.01 36.48 11.55
C VAL A 9 12.20 35.29 12.03
N GLY A 10 10.88 35.40 11.91
CA GLY A 10 10.00 34.25 11.98
C GLY A 10 10.07 33.50 10.66
N THR A 11 10.78 32.37 10.62
CA THR A 11 10.52 31.34 9.61
C THR A 11 9.35 30.48 10.08
N ALA A 12 8.14 31.03 9.92
CA ALA A 12 6.96 30.21 9.77
C ALA A 12 7.15 29.35 8.50
N GLY A 13 7.10 28.04 8.64
CA GLY A 13 7.27 27.15 7.49
C GLY A 13 7.47 25.67 7.83
N GLY A 14 7.13 25.23 9.04
CA GLY A 14 6.88 23.82 9.30
C GLY A 14 5.60 23.38 8.60
N ALA A 15 5.67 23.17 7.29
CA ALA A 15 4.57 22.62 6.49
C ALA A 15 5.06 21.81 5.27
N ALA A 16 6.33 21.39 5.24
CA ALA A 16 6.89 20.56 4.16
C ALA A 16 7.05 19.08 4.56
N ALA A 17 6.32 18.64 5.59
CA ALA A 17 6.35 17.27 6.11
C ALA A 17 5.06 16.45 5.84
N SER A 18 4.04 17.03 5.20
CA SER A 18 2.78 16.30 4.88
C SER A 18 2.56 16.01 3.40
N ALA A 19 3.47 16.40 2.50
CA ALA A 19 3.25 16.33 1.05
C ALA A 19 4.06 15.25 0.31
N ARG A 20 4.63 14.26 1.01
CA ARG A 20 5.44 13.19 0.39
C ARG A 20 4.89 11.78 0.56
N VAL A 21 3.67 11.67 1.09
CA VAL A 21 2.85 10.49 0.82
C VAL A 21 2.12 10.82 -0.48
N ALA A 22 2.83 10.75 -1.60
CA ALA A 22 2.17 10.47 -2.88
C ALA A 22 1.80 8.98 -2.78
N GLU A 23 0.73 8.64 -2.07
CA GLU A 23 -0.62 8.47 -2.64
C GLU A 23 -0.55 7.49 -3.81
N VAL A 24 -0.05 6.29 -3.54
CA VAL A 24 -0.62 5.12 -4.22
C VAL A 24 -2.13 5.32 -4.21
N ASP A 25 -2.80 5.30 -5.37
CA ASP A 25 -4.27 5.49 -5.53
C ASP A 25 -5.08 4.29 -5.00
N CYS A 26 -4.67 3.84 -3.82
CA CYS A 26 -5.18 2.75 -3.02
C CYS A 26 -5.18 3.25 -1.56
N PRO A 27 -6.13 4.14 -1.21
CA PRO A 27 -6.14 4.79 0.09
C PRO A 27 -6.15 3.76 1.21
N PRO A 28 -5.53 4.06 2.36
CA PRO A 28 -5.65 3.25 3.56
C PRO A 28 -7.12 2.98 3.85
N GLY A 29 -7.56 1.73 3.71
CA GLY A 29 -8.89 1.34 4.15
C GLY A 29 -9.03 1.67 5.64
N HIS A 30 -10.12 2.32 6.04
CA HIS A 30 -10.39 2.53 7.46
C HIS A 30 -10.60 1.16 8.11
N LEU A 31 -9.79 0.81 9.12
CA LEU A 31 -9.97 -0.43 9.86
C LEU A 31 -11.31 -0.37 10.58
N VAL A 32 -12.34 -1.00 10.01
CA VAL A 32 -13.61 -1.19 10.70
C VAL A 32 -13.38 -2.31 11.73
N PRO A 33 -13.49 -2.04 13.04
CA PRO A 33 -13.36 -3.09 14.04
C PRO A 33 -14.48 -4.11 13.85
N ASN A 34 -14.12 -5.39 13.68
CA ASN A 34 -15.03 -6.53 13.52
C ASN A 34 -16.07 -6.37 12.38
N PRO A 35 -15.66 -6.39 11.11
CA PRO A 35 -16.61 -6.46 10.01
C PRO A 35 -17.46 -7.72 10.17
N GLY A 36 -18.79 -7.58 10.11
CA GLY A 36 -19.70 -8.72 10.18
C GLY A 36 -19.41 -9.74 9.06
N PRO A 37 -19.77 -11.03 9.23
CA PRO A 37 -19.63 -12.03 8.18
C PRO A 37 -20.24 -11.54 6.85
N GLY A 38 -19.48 -11.62 5.76
CA GLY A 38 -19.92 -11.17 4.43
C GLY A 38 -19.79 -9.67 4.16
N GLN A 39 -19.42 -8.85 5.15
CA GLN A 39 -19.11 -7.44 4.90
C GLN A 39 -17.73 -7.32 4.21
N PRO A 40 -17.59 -6.42 3.23
CA PRO A 40 -16.30 -6.13 2.61
C PRO A 40 -15.23 -5.74 3.63
N ASN A 41 -14.09 -6.39 3.57
CA ASN A 41 -12.97 -6.10 4.45
C ASN A 41 -12.12 -4.96 3.86
N PRO A 42 -11.92 -3.83 4.60
CA PRO A 42 -11.14 -2.69 4.12
C PRO A 42 -9.66 -3.03 3.83
N VAL A 43 -9.07 -3.97 4.57
CA VAL A 43 -7.71 -4.46 4.32
C VAL A 43 -7.64 -5.23 3.01
N VAL A 44 -8.62 -6.11 2.76
CA VAL A 44 -8.73 -6.84 1.49
C VAL A 44 -8.91 -5.88 0.34
N ARG A 45 -9.78 -4.88 0.48
CA ARG A 45 -10.03 -3.86 -0.55
C ARG A 45 -8.74 -3.13 -0.91
N ARG A 46 -8.00 -2.65 0.08
CA ARG A 46 -6.70 -2.01 -0.15
C ARG A 46 -5.73 -2.96 -0.83
N GLY A 47 -5.63 -4.20 -0.34
CA GLY A 47 -4.75 -5.22 -0.89
C GLY A 47 -5.06 -5.56 -2.36
N GLN A 48 -6.32 -5.66 -2.75
CA GLN A 48 -6.75 -5.86 -4.14
C GLN A 48 -6.34 -4.69 -5.04
N CYS A 49 -6.51 -3.46 -4.54
CA CYS A 49 -6.07 -2.27 -5.26
C CYS A 49 -4.54 -2.29 -5.48
N LEU A 50 -3.76 -2.56 -4.43
CA LEU A 50 -2.31 -2.67 -4.52
C LEU A 50 -1.87 -3.78 -5.48
N LEU A 51 -2.54 -4.95 -5.45
CA LEU A 51 -2.28 -6.03 -6.39
C LEU A 51 -2.49 -5.59 -7.85
N ASN A 52 -3.49 -4.78 -8.15
CA ASN A 52 -3.73 -4.28 -9.51
C ASN A 52 -2.66 -3.30 -10.01
N LEU A 53 -1.95 -2.64 -9.10
CA LEU A 53 -0.82 -1.78 -9.45
C LEU A 53 0.47 -2.58 -9.68
N VAL A 54 0.61 -3.71 -9.00
CA VAL A 54 1.83 -4.54 -9.02
C VAL A 54 1.77 -5.63 -10.08
N LEU A 55 0.63 -6.32 -10.21
CA LEU A 55 0.36 -7.35 -11.22
C LEU A 55 -0.55 -6.75 -12.30
N ARG A 56 0.06 -6.33 -13.43
CA ARG A 56 -0.57 -5.48 -14.44
C ARG A 56 -0.91 -6.24 -15.74
N PRO A 57 -1.77 -5.66 -16.60
CA PRO A 57 -1.97 -6.14 -17.96
C PRO A 57 -0.70 -6.00 -18.83
N PRO A 58 -0.58 -6.80 -19.90
CA PRO A 58 -1.54 -7.80 -20.38
C PRO A 58 -1.53 -9.14 -19.62
N GLU A 59 -0.55 -9.38 -18.75
CA GLU A 59 -0.38 -10.68 -18.09
C GLU A 59 -1.44 -10.93 -17.02
N TYR A 60 -1.91 -9.88 -16.35
CA TYR A 60 -2.91 -9.96 -15.29
C TYR A 60 -4.04 -8.96 -15.52
N GLU A 61 -5.22 -9.47 -15.87
CA GLU A 61 -6.46 -8.68 -15.92
C GLU A 61 -6.79 -8.09 -14.54
N PRO A 62 -7.27 -6.85 -14.38
CA PRO A 62 -7.51 -6.26 -13.05
C PRO A 62 -8.49 -7.04 -12.15
N LEU A 63 -8.20 -7.11 -10.85
CA LEU A 63 -9.12 -7.65 -9.83
C LEU A 63 -10.27 -6.67 -9.60
N PRO A 64 -11.48 -7.15 -9.26
CA PRO A 64 -12.44 -6.31 -8.57
C PRO A 64 -11.89 -5.88 -7.20
N VAL A 65 -12.05 -4.59 -6.88
CA VAL A 65 -11.65 -3.99 -5.59
C VAL A 65 -12.87 -3.96 -4.67
N ASP A 66 -13.37 -5.14 -4.32
CA ASP A 66 -14.66 -5.34 -3.63
C ASP A 66 -14.53 -5.60 -2.13
N GLY A 67 -13.32 -5.85 -1.62
CA GLY A 67 -13.07 -6.21 -0.23
C GLY A 67 -13.37 -7.67 0.12
N ILE A 68 -13.57 -8.54 -0.88
CA ILE A 68 -13.86 -9.97 -0.72
C ILE A 68 -12.69 -10.78 -1.28
N SER A 69 -12.01 -11.54 -0.42
CA SER A 69 -10.86 -12.34 -0.83
C SER A 69 -11.32 -13.66 -1.45
N GLY A 70 -11.83 -13.61 -2.69
CA GLY A 70 -12.21 -14.77 -3.47
C GLY A 70 -11.01 -15.54 -4.06
N PRO A 71 -11.25 -16.66 -4.77
CA PRO A 71 -10.20 -17.53 -5.29
C PRO A 71 -9.18 -16.82 -6.20
N GLU A 72 -9.61 -15.85 -7.01
CA GLU A 72 -8.71 -15.10 -7.88
C GLU A 72 -7.81 -14.13 -7.09
N THR A 73 -8.35 -13.45 -6.07
CA THR A 73 -7.54 -12.64 -5.14
C THR A 73 -6.49 -13.50 -4.45
N THR A 74 -6.87 -14.69 -3.95
CA THR A 74 -5.94 -15.63 -3.31
C THR A 74 -4.86 -16.11 -4.29
N ARG A 75 -5.20 -16.45 -5.54
CA ARG A 75 -4.21 -16.83 -6.56
C ARG A 75 -3.19 -15.71 -6.82
N ARG A 76 -3.64 -14.47 -6.91
CA ARG A 76 -2.75 -13.31 -7.12
C ARG A 76 -1.87 -13.03 -5.93
N LEU A 77 -2.37 -13.22 -4.72
CA LEU A 77 -1.55 -13.16 -3.52
C LEU A 77 -0.46 -14.21 -3.52
N VAL A 78 -0.79 -15.46 -3.84
CA VAL A 78 0.22 -16.54 -3.95
C VAL A 78 1.26 -16.19 -5.00
N ARG A 79 0.84 -15.73 -6.18
CA ARG A 79 1.76 -15.33 -7.25
C ARG A 79 2.67 -14.17 -6.82
N PHE A 80 2.10 -13.12 -6.25
CA PHE A 80 2.84 -12.00 -5.70
C PHE A 80 3.87 -12.46 -4.67
N GLN A 81 3.47 -13.27 -3.68
CA GLN A 81 4.34 -13.77 -2.62
C GLN A 81 5.50 -14.60 -3.20
N GLN A 82 5.25 -15.42 -4.21
CA GLN A 82 6.29 -16.19 -4.90
C GLN A 82 7.30 -15.28 -5.61
N CYS A 83 6.82 -14.29 -6.37
CA CYS A 83 7.68 -13.33 -7.06
C CYS A 83 8.48 -12.47 -6.09
N ALA A 84 7.84 -11.94 -5.06
CA ALA A 84 8.47 -11.21 -3.98
C ALA A 84 9.59 -12.03 -3.31
N ASN A 85 9.37 -13.33 -3.10
CA ASN A 85 10.38 -14.23 -2.55
C ASN A 85 11.55 -14.49 -3.49
N ALA A 86 11.31 -14.56 -4.79
CA ALA A 86 12.38 -14.63 -5.78
C ALA A 86 13.27 -13.36 -5.75
N LEU A 87 12.72 -12.23 -5.30
CA LEU A 87 13.42 -10.96 -5.06
C LEU A 87 13.97 -10.81 -3.62
N GLY A 88 13.84 -11.83 -2.76
CA GLY A 88 14.44 -11.86 -1.43
C GLY A 88 13.54 -11.42 -0.27
N ALA A 89 12.22 -11.26 -0.45
CA ALA A 89 11.31 -10.75 0.59
C ALA A 89 11.09 -11.69 1.78
N GLY A 90 11.27 -13.01 1.62
CA GLY A 90 11.09 -13.98 2.71
C GLY A 90 9.65 -14.09 3.25
N LEU A 91 8.65 -13.84 2.43
CA LEU A 91 7.23 -13.99 2.74
C LEU A 91 6.81 -15.46 2.85
N VAL A 92 5.82 -15.72 3.70
CA VAL A 92 5.08 -16.99 3.66
C VAL A 92 4.16 -16.98 2.45
N VAL A 93 4.18 -18.04 1.63
CA VAL A 93 3.29 -18.19 0.45
C VAL A 93 2.00 -18.87 0.89
N ASP A 94 1.09 -18.10 1.47
CA ASP A 94 -0.17 -18.58 2.06
C ASP A 94 -1.43 -17.99 1.42
N GLY A 95 -1.27 -17.08 0.46
CA GLY A 95 -2.40 -16.42 -0.21
C GLY A 95 -3.20 -15.48 0.69
N ARG A 96 -2.59 -14.92 1.75
CA ARG A 96 -3.23 -14.03 2.72
C ARG A 96 -2.60 -12.63 2.74
N PHE A 97 -3.43 -11.62 3.01
CA PHE A 97 -3.00 -10.25 3.30
C PHE A 97 -2.42 -10.11 4.72
N GLY A 98 -1.39 -10.89 5.04
CA GLY A 98 -0.63 -10.72 6.27
C GLY A 98 0.12 -9.38 6.28
N MET A 99 0.54 -8.92 7.46
CA MET A 99 1.24 -7.64 7.62
C MET A 99 2.47 -7.51 6.71
N ALA A 100 3.32 -8.55 6.67
CA ALA A 100 4.51 -8.57 5.81
C ALA A 100 4.15 -8.49 4.32
N THR A 101 3.13 -9.24 3.88
CA THR A 101 2.61 -9.20 2.50
C THR A 101 2.11 -7.79 2.16
N MET A 102 1.35 -7.14 3.05
CA MET A 102 0.80 -5.80 2.83
C MET A 102 1.88 -4.73 2.74
N LEU A 103 2.92 -4.80 3.58
CA LEU A 103 4.04 -3.85 3.54
C LEU A 103 4.79 -3.95 2.22
N HIS A 104 5.05 -5.17 1.75
CA HIS A 104 5.71 -5.36 0.46
C HIS A 104 4.83 -4.94 -0.72
N LEU A 105 3.52 -5.24 -0.68
CA LEU A 105 2.57 -4.77 -1.68
C LEU A 105 2.56 -3.25 -1.79
N LEU A 106 2.57 -2.55 -0.65
CA LEU A 106 2.64 -1.10 -0.64
C LEU A 106 3.95 -0.60 -1.26
N TRP A 107 5.08 -1.16 -0.83
CA TRP A 107 6.40 -0.75 -1.32
C TRP A 107 6.54 -0.93 -2.84
N TRP A 108 6.13 -2.08 -3.38
CA TRP A 108 6.17 -2.33 -4.83
C TRP A 108 5.09 -1.59 -5.61
N ALA A 109 3.94 -1.27 -5.02
CA ALA A 109 2.98 -0.39 -5.66
C ALA A 109 3.51 1.05 -5.80
N GLU A 110 4.39 1.48 -4.90
CA GLU A 110 5.12 2.76 -4.99
C GLU A 110 6.27 2.71 -6.02
N HIS A 111 6.85 1.52 -6.27
CA HIS A 111 8.00 1.30 -7.17
C HIS A 111 7.71 0.14 -8.15
N PRO A 112 6.68 0.24 -9.00
CA PRO A 112 6.22 -0.88 -9.82
C PRO A 112 7.24 -1.33 -10.88
N GLU A 113 8.19 -0.48 -11.25
CA GLU A 113 9.31 -0.80 -12.16
C GLU A 113 10.31 -1.80 -11.57
N ASP A 114 10.40 -1.90 -10.25
CA ASP A 114 11.32 -2.80 -9.55
C ASP A 114 10.70 -4.19 -9.31
N PHE A 115 9.41 -4.36 -9.61
CA PHE A 115 8.72 -5.63 -9.46
C PHE A 115 8.71 -6.41 -10.79
N ALA A 116 9.57 -7.41 -10.90
CA ALA A 116 9.59 -8.34 -12.02
C ALA A 116 8.84 -9.64 -11.68
N CYS A 117 7.62 -9.79 -12.20
CA CYS A 117 6.73 -10.94 -12.05
C CYS A 117 5.83 -11.08 -13.29
#